data_AF-A0A085VGA6-F1
#
_entry.id   AF-A0A085VGA6-F1
#
_cell.length_a   1.000
_cell.length_b   1.000
_cell.length_c   1.000
_cell.angle_alpha   90.00
_cell.angle_beta   90.00
_cell.angle_gamma   90.00
#
_symmetry.space_group_name_H-M   'P 1'
#
loop_
_entity.id
_entity.type
_entity.pdbx_description
1 polymer ?
#
loop_
_entity_poly.entity_id
_entity_poly.type
_entity_poly.pdbx_seq_one_letter_code
_entity_poly.pdbx_strand_id
1 'polypeptide(L)' 'MNIENLKVIQTDLERTASDLEGVWLNLSGHLQYLQHSYQIRDAADVSLQIEKLQASAEDLRDVAQRLDC' A
#
# COMPACT_ATOMS: atom_id res chain seq x y z
N MET A 1 18.10 -7.92 -19.61
CA MET A 1 17.50 -8.48 -18.38
C MET A 1 17.01 -9.88 -18.71
N ASN A 2 17.27 -10.90 -17.88
CA ASN A 2 16.74 -12.25 -18.13
C ASN A 2 15.24 -12.27 -17.81
N ILE A 3 14.43 -13.00 -18.59
CA ILE A 3 12.99 -13.18 -18.41
C ILE A 3 12.67 -13.71 -17.00
N GLU A 4 13.53 -14.59 -16.46
CA GLU A 4 13.38 -15.10 -15.09
C GLU A 4 13.48 -13.99 -14.04
N ASN A 5 14.37 -13.01 -14.24
CA ASN A 5 14.51 -11.88 -13.32
C ASN A 5 13.29 -10.95 -13.39
N LEU A 6 12.69 -10.78 -14.57
CA LEU A 6 11.48 -9.97 -14.74
C LEU A 6 10.28 -10.57 -13.99
N LYS A 7 10.12 -11.89 -14.03
CA LYS A 7 9.08 -12.61 -13.27
C LYS A 7 9.27 -12.50 -11.76
N VAL A 8 10.52 -12.58 -11.29
CA VAL A 8 10.83 -12.38 -9.86
C VAL A 8 10.45 -10.96 -9.43
N ILE A 9 10.86 -9.94 -10.19
CA ILE A 9 10.53 -8.54 -9.90
C ILE A 9 9.01 -8.33 -9.91
N GLN A 10 8.29 -8.85 -10.90
CA GLN A 10 6.82 -8.80 -10.95
C GLN A 10 6.19 -9.38 -9.67
N THR A 11 6.62 -10.58 -9.28
CA THR A 11 6.11 -11.24 -8.07
C THR A 11 6.41 -10.43 -6.81
N ASP A 12 7.61 -9.86 -6.71
CA ASP A 12 8.00 -9.03 -5.57
C ASP A 12 7.20 -7.72 -5.51
N LEU A 13 6.89 -7.11 -6.65
CA LEU A 13 6.04 -5.91 -6.73
C LEU A 13 4.60 -6.22 -6.29
N GLU A 14 4.00 -7.31 -6.77
CA GLU A 14 2.66 -7.74 -6.37
C GLU A 14 2.58 -8.07 -4.88
N ARG A 15 3.61 -8.75 -4.36
CA ARG A 15 3.73 -9.05 -2.94
C ARG A 15 3.86 -7.79 -2.11
N THR A 16 4.73 -6.86 -2.52
CA THR A 16 4.92 -5.59 -1.81
C THR A 16 3.63 -4.78 -1.81
N ALA A 17 2.91 -4.71 -2.94
CA ALA A 17 1.60 -4.07 -3.00
C ALA A 17 0.61 -4.71 -2.02
N SER A 18 0.59 -6.04 -1.94
CA SER A 18 -0.23 -6.82 -0.99
C SER A 18 0.11 -6.52 0.47
N ASP A 19 1.41 -6.43 0.79
CA ASP A 19 1.90 -6.11 2.13
C ASP A 19 1.51 -4.68 2.54
N LEU A 20 1.56 -3.71 1.62
CA LEU A 20 1.06 -2.36 1.87
C LEU A 20 -0.44 -2.38 2.20
N GLU A 21 -1.24 -3.24 1.56
CA GLU A 21 -2.67 -3.38 1.89
C GLU A 21 -2.89 -3.78 3.33
N GLY A 22 -2.13 -4.77 3.79
CA GLY A 22 -2.15 -5.19 5.19
C GLY A 22 -1.83 -4.03 6.14
N VAL A 23 -0.87 -3.18 5.78
CA VAL A 23 -0.50 -2.01 6.59
C VAL A 23 -1.63 -1.00 6.65
N TRP A 24 -2.23 -0.58 5.53
CA TRP A 24 -3.28 0.44 5.59
C TRP A 24 -4.60 -0.08 6.17
N LEU A 25 -4.89 -1.38 6.05
CA LEU A 25 -6.02 -2.00 6.74
C LEU A 25 -5.86 -1.91 8.26
N ASN A 26 -4.65 -2.17 8.77
CA ASN A 26 -4.34 -1.97 10.18
C ASN A 26 -4.45 -0.50 10.60
N LEU A 27 -3.95 0.42 9.78
CA LEU A 27 -4.08 1.86 10.03
C LEU A 27 -5.53 2.34 10.00
N SER A 28 -6.39 1.73 9.19
CA SER A 28 -7.83 2.03 9.14
C SER A 28 -8.50 1.72 10.47
N GLY A 29 -8.13 0.61 11.13
CA GLY A 29 -8.57 0.30 12.49
C GLY A 29 -8.09 1.33 13.51
N HIS A 30 -6.83 1.78 13.39
CA HIS A 30 -6.29 2.82 14.26
C HIS A 30 -6.95 4.19 14.03
N LEU A 31 -7.21 4.57 12.79
CA LEU A 31 -7.94 5.78 12.43
C LEU A 31 -9.32 5.81 13.09
N GLN A 32 -10.03 4.68 13.06
CA GLN A 32 -11.32 4.55 13.74
C GLN A 32 -11.18 4.82 15.25
N TYR A 33 -10.16 4.27 15.90
CA TYR A 33 -9.90 4.56 17.32
C TYR A 33 -9.61 6.05 17.60
N LEU A 34 -8.80 6.71 16.78
CA LEU A 34 -8.43 8.13 16.93
C LEU A 34 -9.65 9.06 16.78
N GLN A 35 -10.53 8.74 15.82
CA GLN A 35 -11.78 9.47 15.60
C GLN A 35 -12.71 9.43 16.83
N HIS A 36 -12.73 8.33 17.58
CA HIS A 36 -13.50 8.21 18.82
C HIS A 36 -12.81 8.86 20.03
N SER A 37 -11.50 9.07 19.96
CA SER A 37 -10.68 9.65 21.05
C SER A 37 -10.54 11.18 20.96
N TYR A 38 -11.27 11.83 20.04
CA TYR A 38 -11.18 13.27 19.75
C TYR A 38 -9.77 13.75 19.35
N GLN A 39 -8.90 12.85 18.89
CA GLN A 39 -7.55 13.15 18.40
C GLN A 39 -7.59 13.51 16.90
N ILE A 40 -8.25 14.62 16.58
CA ILE A 40 -8.58 15.01 15.19
C ILE A 40 -7.32 15.18 14.32
N ARG A 41 -6.24 15.72 14.88
CA ARG A 41 -4.98 15.92 14.15
C ARG A 41 -4.32 14.59 13.78
N ASP A 42 -4.21 13.69 14.75
CA ASP A 42 -3.59 12.38 14.55
C ASP A 42 -4.45 11.54 13.57
N ALA A 43 -5.77 11.67 13.65
CA ALA A 43 -6.68 11.04 12.68
C ALA A 43 -6.44 11.55 11.25
N ALA A 44 -6.25 12.87 11.06
CA ALA A 44 -5.94 13.43 9.74
C ALA A 44 -4.59 12.95 9.22
N ASP A 45 -3.57 12.89 10.08
CA ASP A 45 -2.24 12.42 9.70
C ASP A 45 -2.26 10.94 9.31
N VAL A 46 -2.97 10.09 10.06
CA VAL A 46 -3.14 8.66 9.74
C VAL A 46 -3.93 8.47 8.43
N SER A 47 -4.99 9.26 8.21
CA SER A 47 -5.75 9.22 6.95
C SER A 47 -4.85 9.52 5.75
N LEU A 48 -3.98 10.53 5.85
CA LEU A 48 -3.04 10.87 4.79
C LEU A 48 -2.01 9.76 4.55
N GLN A 49 -1.58 9.03 5.58
CA GLN A 49 -0.69 7.88 5.38
C GLN A 49 -1.40 6.73 4.67
N ILE A 50 -2.68 6.46 5.00
CA ILE A 50 -3.49 5.45 4.31
C ILE A 50 -3.58 5.76 2.82
N GLU A 51 -3.91 7.00 2.45
CA GLU A 51 -4.00 7.43 1.05
C GLU A 51 -2.68 7.23 0.29
N LYS A 52 -1.54 7.58 0.91
CA LYS A 52 -0.21 7.40 0.30
C LYS A 52 0.14 5.93 0.10
N LEU A 53 -0.20 5.07 1.04
CA LEU A 53 0.07 3.63 0.94
C LEU A 53 -0.79 2.99 -0.16
N GLN A 54 -2.06 3.39 -0.26
CA GLN A 54 -2.96 2.96 -1.33
C GLN A 54 -2.41 3.35 -2.70
N ALA A 55 -2.04 4.63 -2.89
CA ALA A 55 -1.44 5.10 -4.14
C ALA A 55 -0.15 4.35 -4.47
N SER A 56 0.70 4.10 -3.47
CA SER A 56 1.95 3.34 -3.68
C SER A 56 1.69 1.90 -4.11
N ALA A 57 0.67 1.23 -3.57
CA ALA A 57 0.32 -0.12 -4.00
C ALA A 57 -0.30 -0.17 -5.39
N GLU A 58 -1.09 0.83 -5.77
CA GLU A 58 -1.58 0.99 -7.14
C GLU A 58 -0.41 1.17 -8.11
N ASP A 59 0.55 2.06 -7.82
CA ASP A 59 1.74 2.26 -8.63
C ASP A 59 2.57 0.96 -8.79
N LEU A 60 2.74 0.19 -7.71
CA LEU A 60 3.46 -1.10 -7.76
C LEU A 60 2.75 -2.12 -8.66
N ARG A 61 1.42 -2.18 -8.61
CA ARG A 61 0.61 -3.06 -9.47
C ARG A 61 0.68 -2.65 -10.92
N ASP A 62 0.62 -1.35 -11.21
CA ASP A 62 0.75 -0.83 -12.56
C ASP A 62 2.11 -1.16 -13.15
N VAL A 63 3.19 -1.05 -12.37
CA VAL A 63 4.52 -1.47 -12.80
C VAL A 63 4.57 -2.98 -13.02
N ALA A 64 4.05 -3.79 -12.10
CA ALA A 64 4.03 -5.25 -12.23
C ALA A 64 3.29 -5.72 -13.50
N GLN A 65 2.13 -5.14 -13.80
CA GLN A 65 1.36 -5.43 -15.02
C GLN A 65 2.13 -5.09 -16.29
N ARG A 66 2.89 -3.99 -16.28
CA ARG A 66 3.73 -3.60 -17.42
C ARG A 66 4.92 -4.54 -17.64
N LEU A 67 5.32 -5.31 -16.63
CA LEU A 67 6.37 -6.34 -16.75
C LEU A 67 5.83 -7.69 -17.27
N ASP A 68 4.52 -7.89 -17.25
CA ASP A 68 3.85 -9.09 -17.80
C ASP A 68 3.74 -9.08 -19.34
N CYS A 69 4.03 -7.92 -19.96
CA CYS A 69 3.93 -7.65 -21.39
C CYS A 69 5.17 -8.04 -22.20
#